data_AF-A0A920S2L8-F1
#
_entry.id   AF-A0A920S2L8-F1
#
_cell.length_a   1.000
_cell.length_b   1.000
_cell.length_c   1.000
_cell.angle_alpha   90.00
_cell.angle_beta   90.00
_cell.angle_gamma   90.00
#
_symmetry.space_group_name_H-M   'P 1'
#
loop_
_entity.id
_entity.type
_entity.pdbx_description
1 polymer ?
#
loop_
_entity_poly.entity_id
_entity_poly.type
_entity_poly.pdbx_seq_one_letter_code
_entity_poly.pdbx_strand_id
1 'polypeptide(L)'
;MELLAAIKALESLKEMCEVNLYTDSKYVKQGITEWIIKWKTNGFKNSKNKPVLNAELWMRLDKIASQHKVNWQWVKGQPVI
;
A
#
# COMPACT_ATOMS: atom_id res chain seq x y z
N MET A 1 -10.63 1.14 4.18
CA MET A 1 -10.66 -0.22 4.75
C MET A 1 -9.60 -1.12 4.13
N GLU A 2 -9.47 -1.16 2.80
CA GLU A 2 -8.48 -2.00 2.09
C GLU A 2 -7.01 -1.73 2.47
N LEU A 3 -6.60 -0.46 2.59
CA LEU A 3 -5.25 -0.07 3.06
C LEU A 3 -4.92 -0.63 4.45
N LEU A 4 -5.88 -0.51 5.37
CA LEU A 4 -5.73 -1.01 6.74
C LEU A 4 -5.59 -2.54 6.76
N ALA A 5 -6.30 -3.25 5.88
CA ALA A 5 -6.14 -4.69 5.73
C ALA A 5 -4.73 -5.07 5.27
N ALA A 6 -4.20 -4.40 4.24
CA ALA A 6 -2.83 -4.63 3.77
C ALA A 6 -1.79 -4.32 4.83
N ILE A 7 -1.95 -3.20 5.56
CA ILE A 7 -1.09 -2.84 6.70
C ILE A 7 -1.12 -3.94 7.76
N LYS A 8 -2.31 -4.35 8.21
CA LYS A 8 -2.46 -5.34 9.28
C LYS A 8 -1.92 -6.71 8.89
N ALA A 9 -2.08 -7.12 7.64
CA ALA A 9 -1.50 -8.35 7.13
C ALA A 9 0.03 -8.33 7.24
N LEU A 10 0.68 -7.25 6.79
CA LEU A 10 2.13 -7.12 6.87
C LEU A 10 2.62 -6.93 8.33
N GLU A 11 1.90 -6.18 9.17
CA GLU A 11 2.24 -6.03 10.61
C GLU A 11 2.18 -7.34 11.39
N SER A 12 1.43 -8.33 10.91
CA SER A 12 1.34 -9.63 11.57
C SER A 12 2.63 -10.47 11.40
N LEU A 13 3.48 -10.11 10.43
CA LEU A 13 4.75 -10.76 10.17
C LEU A 13 5.78 -10.28 11.19
N LYS A 14 6.39 -11.23 11.90
CA LYS A 14 7.33 -10.94 13.00
C LYS A 14 8.79 -10.83 12.55
N GLU A 15 9.05 -11.18 11.30
CA GLU A 15 10.39 -11.20 10.71
C GLU A 15 10.32 -10.81 9.22
N MET A 16 11.48 -10.57 8.61
CA MET A 16 11.57 -10.28 7.18
C MET A 16 11.11 -11.49 6.37
N CYS A 17 10.19 -11.27 5.42
CA CYS A 17 9.59 -12.33 4.61
C CYS A 17 9.54 -11.94 3.13
N GLU A 18 9.49 -12.94 2.25
CA GLU A 18 9.02 -12.74 0.87
C GLU A 18 7.50 -12.94 0.84
N VAL A 19 6.76 -11.93 0.38
CA VAL A 19 5.30 -11.90 0.48
C VAL A 19 4.70 -11.66 -0.89
N ASN A 20 3.82 -12.56 -1.34
CA ASN A 20 2.95 -12.30 -2.49
C ASN A 20 1.61 -11.77 -1.96
N LEU A 21 1.37 -10.47 -2.11
CA LEU A 21 0.16 -9.83 -1.61
C LEU A 21 -0.83 -9.62 -2.75
N TYR A 22 -1.97 -10.32 -2.68
CA TYR A 22 -3.05 -10.24 -3.64
C TYR A 22 -4.11 -9.24 -3.17
N THR A 23 -4.50 -8.32 -4.04
CA THR A 23 -5.59 -7.38 -3.77
C THR A 23 -6.42 -7.15 -5.02
N ASP A 24 -7.73 -7.02 -4.84
CA ASP A 24 -8.66 -6.56 -5.89
C ASP A 24 -8.74 -5.03 -5.98
N SER A 25 -8.20 -4.33 -4.99
CA SER A 25 -8.11 -2.88 -4.97
C SER A 25 -7.01 -2.38 -5.91
N LYS A 26 -7.44 -1.83 -7.05
CA LYS A 26 -6.56 -1.05 -7.92
C LYS A 26 -5.95 0.15 -7.17
N TYR A 27 -6.69 0.73 -6.24
CA TYR A 27 -6.22 1.85 -5.43
C TYR A 27 -5.01 1.45 -4.56
N VAL A 28 -5.07 0.30 -3.89
CA VAL A 28 -3.93 -0.22 -3.11
C VAL A 28 -2.75 -0.56 -4.03
N LYS A 29 -2.99 -1.35 -5.09
CA LYS A 29 -1.92 -1.75 -6.03
C LYS A 29 -1.23 -0.53 -6.63
N GLN A 30 -1.97 0.39 -7.25
CA GLN A 30 -1.37 1.54 -7.92
C GLN A 30 -0.74 2.51 -6.93
N GLY A 31 -1.37 2.70 -5.76
CA GLY A 31 -0.83 3.59 -4.76
C GLY A 31 0.52 3.14 -4.24
N ILE A 32 0.71 1.86 -3.92
CA ILE A 32 1.99 1.35 -3.41
C ILE A 32 3.03 1.11 -4.50
N THR A 33 2.64 0.81 -5.75
CA THR A 33 3.63 0.54 -6.81
C THR A 33 4.01 1.77 -7.63
N GLU A 34 3.12 2.77 -7.75
CA GLU A 34 3.29 3.90 -8.67
C GLU A 34 3.28 5.25 -7.93
N TRP A 35 2.27 5.51 -7.10
CA TRP A 35 2.08 6.84 -6.52
C TRP A 35 3.01 7.13 -5.33
N ILE A 36 3.32 6.11 -4.53
CA ILE A 36 4.17 6.25 -3.34
C ILE A 36 5.53 6.86 -3.66
N ILE A 37 6.10 6.54 -4.82
CA ILE A 37 7.40 7.05 -5.28
C ILE A 37 7.33 8.58 -5.39
N LYS A 38 6.29 9.10 -6.06
CA LYS A 38 6.06 10.54 -6.20
C LYS A 38 5.75 11.19 -4.86
N TRP A 39 4.92 10.55 -4.05
CA TRP A 39 4.54 11.09 -2.74
C TRP A 39 5.72 11.19 -1.77
N LYS A 40 6.64 10.23 -1.77
CA LYS A 40 7.86 10.32 -0.96
C LYS A 40 8.72 11.52 -1.36
N THR A 41 8.84 11.81 -2.66
CA THR A 41 9.62 12.96 -3.14
C THR A 41 8.99 14.31 -2.82
N ASN A 42 7.66 14.38 -2.68
CA ASN A 42 6.93 15.63 -2.46
C ASN A 42 6.41 15.80 -1.01
N GLY A 43 6.83 14.94 -0.09
CA GLY A 43 6.42 14.97 1.31
C GLY A 43 4.95 14.63 1.53
N PHE A 44 4.39 13.73 0.72
CA PHE A 44 3.00 13.27 0.76
C PHE A 44 1.97 14.38 0.56
N LYS A 45 2.28 15.33 -0.33
CA LYS A 45 1.40 16.47 -0.65
C LYS A 45 0.82 16.36 -2.05
N ASN A 46 -0.37 16.90 -2.24
CA ASN A 46 -1.00 17.07 -3.56
C ASN A 46 -0.60 18.40 -4.20
N SER A 47 -1.08 18.66 -5.42
CA SER A 47 -0.80 19.90 -6.17
C SER A 47 -1.25 21.19 -5.47
N LYS A 48 -2.13 21.08 -4.47
CA LYS A 48 -2.60 22.20 -3.64
C LYS A 48 -1.80 22.32 -2.33
N ASN A 49 -0.64 21.67 -2.22
CA ASN A 49 0.20 21.58 -1.02
C ASN A 49 -0.50 20.99 0.22
N LYS A 50 -1.64 20.33 0.05
CA LYS A 50 -2.34 19.63 1.14
C LYS A 50 -1.89 18.17 1.20
N PRO A 51 -1.91 17.53 2.38
CA PRO A 51 -1.66 16.09 2.47
C PRO A 51 -2.53 15.30 1.48
N VAL A 52 -1.95 14.28 0.86
CA VAL A 52 -2.71 13.34 0.03
C VAL A 52 -3.70 12.58 0.90
N LEU A 53 -4.80 12.12 0.29
CA LEU A 53 -5.79 11.32 1.01
C LEU A 53 -5.11 10.08 1.61
N ASN A 54 -5.35 9.83 2.90
CA ASN A 54 -4.75 8.73 3.66
C ASN A 54 -3.21 8.78 3.77
N ALA A 55 -2.59 9.96 3.69
CA ALA A 55 -1.13 10.12 3.76
C ALA A 55 -0.47 9.32 4.89
N GLU A 56 -1.03 9.38 6.11
CA GLU A 56 -0.50 8.65 7.27
C GLU A 56 -0.52 7.13 7.08
N LEU A 57 -1.62 6.58 6.53
CA LEU A 57 -1.73 5.15 6.23
C LEU A 57 -0.75 4.74 5.12
N TRP A 58 -0.56 5.58 4.11
CA TRP A 58 0.42 5.34 3.04
C TRP A 58 1.84 5.33 3.55
N MET A 59 2.20 6.27 4.42
CA MET A 59 3.51 6.30 5.09
C MET A 59 3.74 5.06 5.94
N ARG A 60 2.71 4.64 6.70
CA ARG A 60 2.76 3.41 7.51
C ARG A 60 2.93 2.18 6.63
N LEU A 61 2.15 2.06 5.56
CA LEU A 61 2.22 0.94 4.63
C LEU A 61 3.59 0.87 3.94
N ASP A 62 4.12 1.99 3.43
CA ASP A 62 5.45 2.06 2.80
C ASP A 62 6.54 1.61 3.78
N LYS A 63 6.49 2.10 5.03
CA LYS A 63 7.44 1.72 6.07
C LYS A 63 7.45 0.21 6.31
N ILE A 64 6.29 -0.40 6.54
CA ILE A 64 6.20 -1.83 6.85
C ILE A 64 6.52 -2.66 5.61
N ALA A 65 5.99 -2.30 4.44
CA ALA A 65 6.29 -3.00 3.20
C ALA A 65 7.78 -2.99 2.87
N SER A 66 8.52 -1.93 3.22
CA SER A 66 9.98 -1.86 3.02
C SER A 66 10.78 -2.84 3.89
N GLN A 67 10.17 -3.42 4.93
CA GLN A 67 10.80 -4.43 5.79
C GLN A 67 10.70 -5.85 5.21
N HIS A 68 9.90 -6.04 4.16
CA HIS A 68 9.67 -7.33 3.51
C HIS A 68 9.94 -7.21 2.01
N LYS A 69 10.14 -8.34 1.34
CA LYS A 69 10.17 -8.39 -0.12
C LYS A 69 8.76 -8.66 -0.62
N VAL A 70 7.99 -7.58 -0.82
CA VAL A 70 6.57 -7.68 -1.18
C VAL A 70 6.38 -7.61 -2.70
N ASN A 71 5.81 -8.67 -3.27
CA ASN A 71 5.33 -8.72 -4.65
C ASN A 71 3.82 -8.43 -4.68
N TRP A 72 3.45 -7.28 -5.22
CA TRP A 72 2.05 -6.84 -5.28
C TRP A 72 1.34 -7.39 -6.52
N GLN A 73 0.27 -8.15 -6.31
CA GLN A 73 -0.53 -8.77 -7.36
C GLN A 73 -1.94 -8.19 -7.34
N TRP A 74 -2.39 -7.67 -8.48
CA TRP A 74 -3.79 -7.29 -8.64
C TRP A 74 -4.59 -8.47 -9.19
N VAL A 75 -5.66 -8.83 -8.51
CA VAL A 75 -6.61 -9.84 -8.96
C VAL A 75 -7.94 -9.18 -9.26
N LYS A 76 -8.64 -9.63 -10.30
CA LYS A 76 -10.00 -9.17 -10.52
C LYS A 76 -10.87 -9.75 -9.39
N GLY A 77 -11.58 -8.89 -8.66
CA GLY A 77 -12.50 -9.34 -7.62
C GLY A 77 -13.46 -10.41 -8.17
N GLN A 78 -13.60 -11.52 -7.46
CA GLN A 78 -14.57 -12.55 -7.83
C GLN A 78 -15.98 -11.99 -7.69
N PRO A 79 -16.88 -12.22 -8.67
CA PRO A 79 -18.29 -11.94 -8.44
C PRO A 79 -18.75 -12.84 -7.30
N VAL A 80 -19.26 -12.22 -6.23
CA VAL A 80 -20.02 -12.93 -5.20
C VAL A 80 -21.27 -13.46 -5.91
N ILE A 81 -21.34 -14.79 -6.06
CA ILE A 81 -22.50 -15.52 -6.59
C ILE A 81 -23.58 -15.65 -5.52
#